data_AF-A0A2V8LNY3-F1
#
_entry.id   AF-A0A2V8LNY3-F1
#
_cell.length_a   1.000
_cell.length_b   1.000
_cell.length_c   1.000
_cell.angle_alpha   90.00
_cell.angle_beta   90.00
_cell.angle_gamma   90.00
#
_symmetry.space_group_name_H-M   'P 1'
#
loop_
_entity.id
_entity.type
_entity.pdbx_description
1 polymer ?
#
loop_
_entity_poly.entity_id
_entity_poly.type
_entity_poly.pdbx_seq_one_letter_code
_entity_poly.pdbx_strand_id
1 'polypeptide(L)'
;MNLKQPIAGIVATIIIIAIALGFVSFFDFPTFAGPVAYFLRCLIPMQIIVAVVWGTNHPDFVARRRQPLNGLLFTLITLAAGVVIAPVYRAVAGAGINPPTPMLMHCTIVSVVITFWGAIMWGAFPFKPLIKNTVAAGLALLVACYAVNYLLFRIFYNYDFMQGAPVYVPALDPHGMFNALSALVFYVTALAGMFLMLHFDLWPLTKSASVMRQPVLGIVWTVIALLLGGAAYYLGVNVLGT
;
A
#
# COMPACT_ATOMS: atom_id res chain seq x y z
N MET A 1 18.13 25.91 -4.05
CA MET A 1 17.27 26.98 -3.48
C MET A 1 16.90 26.60 -2.06
N ASN A 2 17.20 27.44 -1.07
CA ASN A 2 16.76 27.20 0.31
C ASN A 2 15.38 27.86 0.51
N LEU A 3 14.36 27.27 -0.10
CA LEU A 3 12.97 27.72 0.04
C LEU A 3 12.48 27.37 1.45
N LYS A 4 11.82 28.31 2.13
CA LYS A 4 11.16 28.05 3.42
C LYS A 4 9.81 27.36 3.18
N GLN A 5 9.33 26.63 4.18
CA GLN A 5 7.93 26.20 4.21
C GLN A 5 7.01 27.44 4.31
N PRO A 6 5.83 27.45 3.68
CA PRO A 6 5.21 26.35 2.90
C PRO A 6 5.60 26.34 1.40
N ILE A 7 6.33 27.36 0.93
CA ILE A 7 6.66 27.54 -0.49
C ILE A 7 7.45 26.36 -1.04
N ALA A 8 8.40 25.84 -0.25
CA ALA A 8 9.16 24.65 -0.62
C ALA A 8 8.25 23.45 -0.93
N GLY A 9 7.23 23.21 -0.10
CA GLY A 9 6.23 22.17 -0.31
C GLY A 9 5.42 22.40 -1.59
N ILE A 10 4.90 23.61 -1.79
CA ILE A 10 4.10 23.96 -2.98
C ILE A 10 4.92 23.76 -4.26
N VAL A 11 6.15 24.26 -4.31
CA VAL A 11 7.04 24.12 -5.47
C VAL A 11 7.36 22.65 -5.73
N ALA A 12 7.67 21.87 -4.70
CA ALA A 12 7.90 20.44 -4.84
C ALA A 12 6.67 19.71 -5.40
N THR A 13 5.47 20.02 -4.89
CA THR A 13 4.21 19.46 -5.37
C THR A 13 3.97 19.78 -6.84
N ILE A 14 4.16 21.05 -7.26
CA ILE A 14 4.00 21.45 -8.68
C ILE A 14 4.96 20.68 -9.57
N ILE A 15 6.24 20.57 -9.18
CA ILE A 15 7.25 19.83 -9.94
C ILE A 15 6.85 18.35 -10.07
N ILE A 16 6.41 17.71 -8.97
CA ILE A 16 5.98 16.31 -8.99
C ILE A 16 4.76 16.11 -9.89
N ILE A 17 3.76 17.01 -9.81
CA ILE A 17 2.57 16.95 -10.68
C ILE A 17 2.97 17.08 -12.15
N ALA A 18 3.83 18.05 -12.48
CA ALA A 18 4.29 18.26 -13.86
C ALA A 18 5.03 17.03 -14.40
N ILE A 19 5.93 16.44 -13.61
CA ILE A 19 6.65 15.21 -13.99
C ILE A 19 5.69 14.04 -14.15
N ALA A 20 4.74 13.86 -13.23
CA ALA A 20 3.75 12.79 -13.29
C ALA A 20 2.86 12.93 -14.54
N LEU A 21 2.34 14.12 -14.83
CA LEU A 21 1.54 14.38 -16.03
C LEU A 21 2.36 14.17 -17.31
N GLY A 22 3.61 14.63 -17.33
CA GLY A 22 4.53 14.35 -18.43
C GLY A 22 4.72 12.85 -18.66
N PHE A 23 4.93 12.08 -17.60
CA PHE A 23 5.03 10.62 -17.68
C PHE A 23 3.74 9.96 -18.19
N VAL A 24 2.57 10.38 -17.68
CA VAL A 24 1.26 9.85 -18.11
C VAL A 24 1.02 10.12 -19.59
N SER A 25 1.47 11.27 -20.11
CA SER A 25 1.25 11.67 -21.51
C SER A 25 1.90 10.75 -22.56
N PHE A 26 2.82 9.86 -22.16
CA PHE A 26 3.43 8.87 -23.06
C PHE A 26 2.53 7.66 -23.37
N PHE A 27 1.37 7.53 -22.71
CA PHE A 27 0.52 6.34 -22.79
C PHE A 27 -0.91 6.70 -23.16
N ASP A 28 -1.57 5.82 -23.91
CA ASP A 28 -3.03 5.85 -24.02
C ASP A 28 -3.69 5.32 -22.73
N PHE A 29 -5.00 5.56 -22.60
CA PHE A 29 -5.73 5.17 -21.39
C PHE A 29 -5.66 3.65 -21.09
N PRO A 30 -5.88 2.74 -22.06
CA PRO A 30 -5.80 1.30 -21.80
C PRO A 30 -4.41 0.84 -21.32
N THR A 31 -3.34 1.36 -21.92
CA THR A 31 -1.97 1.02 -21.51
C THR A 31 -1.65 1.59 -20.14
N PHE A 32 -2.04 2.83 -19.88
CA PHE A 32 -1.83 3.48 -18.60
C PHE A 32 -2.61 2.78 -17.47
N ALA A 33 -3.92 2.59 -17.64
CA ALA A 33 -4.81 2.03 -16.63
C ALA A 33 -4.58 0.52 -16.38
N GLY A 34 -4.07 -0.20 -17.38
CA GLY A 34 -3.76 -1.63 -17.29
C GLY A 34 -2.31 -1.90 -16.82
N PRO A 35 -1.40 -2.31 -17.73
CA PRO A 35 -0.06 -2.80 -17.37
C PRO A 35 0.81 -1.76 -16.66
N VAL A 36 0.75 -0.48 -17.04
CA VAL A 36 1.58 0.56 -16.41
C VAL A 36 1.14 0.79 -14.98
N ALA A 37 -0.15 1.04 -14.73
CA ALA A 37 -0.65 1.21 -13.37
C ALA A 37 -0.46 -0.05 -12.52
N TYR A 38 -0.61 -1.25 -13.09
CA TYR A 38 -0.29 -2.50 -12.40
C TYR A 38 1.17 -2.51 -11.92
N PHE A 39 2.12 -2.24 -12.82
CA PHE A 39 3.54 -2.21 -12.47
C PHE A 39 3.85 -1.14 -11.43
N LEU A 40 3.33 0.08 -11.60
CA LEU A 40 3.54 1.17 -10.64
C LEU A 40 3.02 0.80 -9.24
N ARG A 41 1.87 0.13 -9.13
CA ARG A 41 1.37 -0.34 -7.82
C ARG A 41 2.28 -1.38 -7.17
N CYS A 42 2.99 -2.20 -7.95
CA CYS A 42 3.97 -3.15 -7.42
C CYS A 42 5.22 -2.47 -6.82
N LEU A 43 5.47 -1.19 -7.15
CA LEU A 43 6.57 -0.40 -6.58
C LEU A 43 6.25 0.14 -5.18
N ILE A 44 4.97 0.44 -4.93
CA ILE A 44 4.54 1.21 -3.76
C ILE A 44 4.88 0.49 -2.43
N PRO A 45 4.66 -0.82 -2.26
CA PRO A 45 5.04 -1.50 -1.02
C PRO A 45 6.52 -1.32 -0.68
N MET A 46 7.42 -1.41 -1.66
CA MET A 46 8.84 -1.18 -1.42
C MET A 46 9.13 0.29 -1.08
N GLN A 47 8.43 1.24 -1.70
CA GLN A 47 8.54 2.66 -1.35
C GLN A 47 8.14 2.90 0.11
N ILE A 48 7.10 2.22 0.60
CA ILE A 48 6.69 2.29 2.01
C ILE A 48 7.80 1.75 2.92
N ILE A 49 8.43 0.62 2.59
CA ILE A 49 9.55 0.09 3.37
C ILE A 49 10.72 1.09 3.42
N VAL A 50 11.10 1.65 2.27
CA VAL A 50 12.18 2.64 2.18
C VAL A 50 11.88 3.89 3.01
N ALA A 51 10.67 4.43 2.88
CA ALA A 51 10.30 5.70 3.50
C ALA A 51 9.98 5.54 5.01
N VAL A 52 9.24 4.50 5.38
CA VAL A 52 8.69 4.34 6.74
C VAL A 52 9.59 3.47 7.61
N VAL A 53 9.99 2.30 7.12
CA VAL A 53 10.71 1.31 7.93
C VAL A 53 12.20 1.62 7.99
N TRP A 54 12.79 1.96 6.84
CA TRP A 54 14.21 2.32 6.73
C TRP A 54 14.45 3.81 6.97
N GLY A 55 13.40 4.65 6.90
CA GLY A 55 13.51 6.09 7.12
C GLY A 55 14.46 6.77 6.14
N THR A 56 14.67 6.22 4.95
CA THR A 56 15.72 6.64 3.98
C THR A 56 17.16 6.64 4.53
N ASN A 57 17.38 6.01 5.69
CA ASN A 57 18.70 5.89 6.33
C ASN A 57 19.39 4.55 6.03
N HIS A 58 18.67 3.62 5.40
CA HIS A 58 19.20 2.32 5.00
C HIS A 58 18.74 1.95 3.59
N PRO A 59 19.54 1.15 2.85
CA PRO A 59 20.88 0.68 3.22
C PRO A 59 21.94 1.80 3.16
N ASP A 60 22.98 1.68 3.99
CA ASP A 60 24.01 2.71 4.19
C ASP A 60 24.69 3.18 2.90
N PHE A 61 24.91 2.27 1.94
CA PHE A 61 25.58 2.61 0.68
C PHE A 61 24.78 3.58 -0.20
N VAL A 62 23.45 3.64 -0.01
CA VAL A 62 22.55 4.60 -0.65
C VAL A 62 22.37 5.83 0.24
N ALA A 63 22.07 5.62 1.52
CA ALA A 63 21.73 6.70 2.45
C ALA A 63 22.83 7.77 2.59
N ARG A 64 24.11 7.36 2.49
CA ARG A 64 25.26 8.27 2.60
C ARG A 64 25.50 9.12 1.34
N ARG A 65 24.77 8.89 0.25
CA ARG A 65 24.92 9.66 -0.99
C ARG A 65 24.25 11.03 -0.85
N ARG A 66 24.76 12.03 -1.56
CA ARG A 66 24.14 13.35 -1.65
C ARG A 66 22.97 13.33 -2.63
N GLN A 67 22.01 14.23 -2.46
CA GLN A 67 20.99 14.47 -3.47
C GLN A 67 21.65 15.05 -4.75
N PRO A 68 21.17 14.69 -5.96
CA PRO A 68 19.98 13.87 -6.24
C PRO A 68 20.25 12.36 -6.27
N LEU A 69 21.51 11.92 -6.18
CA LEU A 69 21.89 10.52 -6.33
C LEU A 69 21.23 9.62 -5.28
N ASN A 70 21.09 10.10 -4.05
CA ASN A 70 20.38 9.40 -2.98
C ASN A 70 18.94 9.04 -3.40
N GLY A 71 18.16 10.02 -3.87
CA GLY A 71 16.80 9.78 -4.33
C GLY A 71 16.74 8.82 -5.53
N LEU A 72 17.63 8.99 -6.51
CA LEU A 72 17.70 8.10 -7.68
C LEU A 72 17.98 6.65 -7.29
N LEU A 73 18.92 6.42 -6.36
CA LEU A 73 19.26 5.07 -5.91
C LEU A 73 18.11 4.42 -5.12
N PHE A 74 17.39 5.17 -4.30
CA PHE A 74 16.18 4.64 -3.65
C PHE A 74 15.09 4.32 -4.66
N THR A 75 14.89 5.17 -5.67
CA THR A 75 13.99 4.86 -6.79
C THR A 75 14.40 3.56 -7.48
N LEU A 76 15.69 3.37 -7.78
CA LEU A 76 16.19 2.13 -8.38
C LEU A 76 15.95 0.89 -7.52
N ILE A 77 16.10 1.00 -6.19
CA ILE A 77 15.75 -0.10 -5.26
C ILE A 77 14.26 -0.45 -5.39
N THR A 78 13.38 0.55 -5.45
CA THR A 78 11.94 0.32 -5.56
C THR A 78 11.56 -0.28 -6.92
N LEU A 79 12.23 0.16 -8.00
CA LEU A 79 12.10 -0.42 -9.34
C LEU A 79 12.55 -1.88 -9.38
N ALA A 80 13.71 -2.19 -8.79
CA ALA A 80 14.20 -3.56 -8.70
C ALA A 80 13.21 -4.48 -7.97
N ALA A 81 12.62 -4.01 -6.86
CA ALA A 81 11.56 -4.74 -6.18
C ALA A 81 10.32 -4.93 -7.06
N GLY A 82 9.87 -3.90 -7.77
CA GLY A 82 8.74 -4.01 -8.71
C GLY A 82 8.96 -5.03 -9.81
N VAL A 83 10.17 -5.07 -10.40
CA VAL A 83 10.56 -6.05 -11.42
C VAL A 83 10.46 -7.49 -10.91
N VAL A 84 10.69 -7.71 -9.61
CA VAL A 84 10.53 -9.03 -8.97
C VAL A 84 9.07 -9.31 -8.60
N ILE A 85 8.37 -8.33 -8.01
CA ILE A 85 7.01 -8.54 -7.49
C ILE A 85 5.97 -8.65 -8.61
N ALA A 86 6.09 -7.84 -9.67
CA ALA A 86 5.13 -7.84 -10.77
C ALA A 86 4.94 -9.22 -11.43
N PRO A 87 5.99 -10.00 -11.78
CA PRO A 87 5.80 -11.35 -12.29
C PRO A 87 5.26 -12.32 -11.23
N VAL A 88 5.66 -12.17 -9.96
CA VAL A 88 5.15 -13.02 -8.85
C VAL A 88 3.64 -12.85 -8.67
N TYR A 89 3.15 -11.62 -8.54
CA TYR A 89 1.71 -11.35 -8.40
C TYR A 89 0.93 -11.82 -9.63
N ARG A 90 1.50 -11.63 -10.82
CA ARG A 90 0.88 -12.08 -12.06
C ARG A 90 0.75 -13.60 -12.11
N ALA A 91 1.71 -14.35 -11.58
CA ALA A 91 1.63 -15.80 -11.50
C ALA A 91 0.64 -16.26 -10.42
N VAL A 92 0.69 -15.64 -9.23
CA VAL A 92 -0.07 -16.10 -8.05
C VAL A 92 -1.53 -15.63 -8.04
N ALA A 93 -1.80 -14.38 -8.40
CA ALA A 93 -3.12 -13.75 -8.34
C ALA A 93 -3.72 -13.41 -9.72
N GLY A 94 -2.93 -13.52 -10.79
CA GLY A 94 -3.34 -13.12 -12.14
C GLY A 94 -3.39 -14.23 -13.19
N ALA A 95 -2.96 -15.46 -12.86
CA ALA A 95 -2.84 -16.59 -13.80
C ALA A 95 -2.14 -16.26 -15.13
N GLY A 96 -1.23 -15.28 -15.15
CA GLY A 96 -0.52 -14.89 -16.37
C GLY A 96 -1.35 -14.10 -17.39
N ILE A 97 -2.60 -13.75 -17.10
CA ILE A 97 -3.54 -13.14 -18.06
C ILE A 97 -3.15 -11.69 -18.37
N ASN A 98 -3.30 -11.32 -19.65
CA ASN A 98 -3.10 -9.97 -20.18
C ASN A 98 -4.35 -9.51 -20.92
N PRO A 99 -4.83 -8.26 -20.72
CA PRO A 99 -4.37 -7.29 -19.72
C PRO A 99 -4.63 -7.74 -18.26
N PRO A 100 -4.04 -7.08 -17.25
CA PRO A 100 -4.27 -7.41 -15.83
C PRO A 100 -5.76 -7.46 -15.48
N THR A 101 -6.20 -8.56 -14.86
CA THR A 101 -7.59 -8.76 -14.44
C THR A 101 -7.96 -7.93 -13.22
N PRO A 102 -9.26 -7.67 -12.96
CA PRO A 102 -9.71 -7.00 -11.74
C PRO A 102 -9.22 -7.70 -10.46
N MET A 103 -9.14 -9.03 -10.45
CA MET A 103 -8.64 -9.85 -9.34
C MET A 103 -7.18 -9.50 -9.02
N LEU A 104 -6.32 -9.52 -10.04
CA LEU A 104 -4.91 -9.16 -9.91
C LEU A 104 -4.77 -7.71 -9.40
N MET A 105 -5.51 -6.80 -10.01
CA MET A 105 -5.44 -5.37 -9.70
C MET A 105 -5.87 -5.08 -8.26
N HIS A 106 -6.98 -5.65 -7.79
CA HIS A 106 -7.44 -5.46 -6.42
C HIS A 106 -6.46 -6.08 -5.41
N CYS A 107 -5.97 -7.29 -5.68
CA CYS A 107 -4.96 -7.92 -4.83
C CYS A 107 -3.71 -7.04 -4.70
N THR A 108 -3.22 -6.46 -5.80
CA THR A 108 -2.08 -5.52 -5.77
C THR A 108 -2.41 -4.21 -5.05
N ILE A 109 -3.62 -3.65 -5.22
CA ILE A 109 -4.03 -2.42 -4.50
C ILE A 109 -4.03 -2.66 -2.98
N VAL A 110 -4.62 -3.77 -2.53
CA VAL A 110 -4.71 -4.08 -1.10
C VAL A 110 -3.33 -4.34 -0.50
N SER A 111 -2.36 -4.84 -1.29
CA SER A 111 -0.98 -5.02 -0.82
C SER A 111 -0.34 -3.71 -0.30
N VAL A 112 -0.72 -2.57 -0.88
CA VAL A 112 -0.31 -1.23 -0.43
C VAL A 112 -0.90 -0.93 0.94
N VAL A 113 -2.20 -1.18 1.11
CA VAL A 113 -2.91 -0.98 2.38
C VAL A 113 -2.28 -1.84 3.48
N ILE A 114 -2.03 -3.12 3.19
CA ILE A 114 -1.43 -4.05 4.15
C ILE A 114 0.01 -3.66 4.49
N THR A 115 0.77 -3.13 3.54
CA THR A 115 2.14 -2.68 3.81
C THR A 115 2.16 -1.42 4.67
N PHE A 116 1.25 -0.46 4.45
CA PHE A 116 1.08 0.67 5.35
C PHE A 116 0.68 0.20 6.76
N TRP A 117 -0.28 -0.72 6.86
CA TRP A 117 -0.71 -1.31 8.12
C TRP A 117 0.47 -1.96 8.87
N GLY A 118 1.27 -2.79 8.20
CA GLY A 118 2.43 -3.45 8.80
C GLY A 118 3.57 -2.47 9.17
N ALA A 119 3.85 -1.50 8.30
CA ALA A 119 4.96 -0.56 8.48
C ALA A 119 4.67 0.51 9.53
N ILE A 120 3.44 1.04 9.55
CA ILE A 120 3.05 2.15 10.41
C ILE A 120 2.40 1.63 11.69
N MET A 121 1.25 0.95 11.58
CA MET A 121 0.43 0.62 12.74
C MET A 121 1.11 -0.42 13.63
N TRP A 122 1.73 -1.41 13.01
CA TRP A 122 2.54 -2.41 13.69
C TRP A 122 3.99 -2.00 13.88
N GLY A 123 4.42 -0.87 13.31
CA GLY A 123 5.80 -0.37 13.46
C GLY A 123 6.86 -1.39 13.03
N ALA A 124 6.55 -2.22 12.02
CA ALA A 124 7.35 -3.37 11.58
C ALA A 124 7.51 -4.50 12.62
N PHE A 125 6.64 -4.60 13.63
CA PHE A 125 6.57 -5.74 14.54
C PHE A 125 6.06 -7.00 13.81
N PRO A 126 6.58 -8.20 14.12
CA PRO A 126 7.66 -8.50 15.08
C PRO A 126 9.06 -8.43 14.46
N PHE A 127 9.20 -8.10 13.19
CA PHE A 127 10.47 -8.18 12.46
C PHE A 127 11.53 -7.21 12.98
N LYS A 128 11.14 -5.97 13.31
CA LYS A 128 12.07 -4.95 13.83
C LYS A 128 12.77 -5.35 15.14
N PRO A 129 12.07 -5.88 16.18
CA PRO A 129 12.75 -6.38 17.37
C PRO A 129 13.46 -7.73 17.18
N LEU A 130 12.99 -8.59 16.26
CA LEU A 130 13.58 -9.93 16.06
C LEU A 130 14.82 -9.93 15.15
N ILE A 131 14.89 -9.02 14.18
CA ILE A 131 15.95 -8.98 13.15
C ILE A 131 16.80 -7.74 13.37
N LYS A 132 18.06 -7.94 13.78
CA LYS A 132 19.01 -6.85 14.06
C LYS A 132 19.34 -5.98 12.84
N ASN A 133 19.33 -6.56 11.64
CA ASN A 133 19.60 -5.84 10.40
C ASN A 133 18.32 -5.15 9.91
N THR A 134 18.28 -3.81 9.94
CA THR A 134 17.11 -3.01 9.53
C THR A 134 16.65 -3.26 8.09
N VAL A 135 17.60 -3.48 7.17
CA VAL A 135 17.31 -3.81 5.77
C VAL A 135 16.57 -5.15 5.71
N ALA A 136 17.13 -6.17 6.34
CA ALA A 136 16.53 -7.50 6.40
C ALA A 136 15.17 -7.49 7.13
N ALA A 137 15.01 -6.71 8.20
CA ALA A 137 13.75 -6.55 8.90
C ALA A 137 12.65 -5.94 8.01
N GLY A 138 13.00 -4.92 7.21
CA GLY A 138 12.08 -4.32 6.25
C GLY A 138 11.70 -5.27 5.11
N LEU A 139 12.65 -6.04 4.58
CA LEU A 139 12.37 -7.06 3.56
C LEU A 139 11.52 -8.21 4.11
N ALA A 140 11.79 -8.66 5.34
CA ALA A 140 10.99 -9.68 6.01
C ALA A 140 9.55 -9.20 6.24
N LEU A 141 9.37 -7.95 6.68
CA LEU A 141 8.06 -7.33 6.78
C LEU A 141 7.35 -7.29 5.43
N LEU A 142 8.05 -6.88 4.36
CA LEU A 142 7.47 -6.81 3.02
C LEU A 142 6.93 -8.16 2.55
N VAL A 143 7.71 -9.23 2.71
CA VAL A 143 7.28 -10.59 2.39
C VAL A 143 6.07 -11.01 3.22
N ALA A 144 6.10 -10.73 4.53
CA ALA A 144 4.98 -11.02 5.41
C ALA A 144 3.71 -10.26 5.02
N CYS A 145 3.82 -8.98 4.66
CA CYS A 145 2.71 -8.16 4.17
C CYS A 145 2.12 -8.73 2.88
N TYR A 146 2.93 -9.22 1.94
CA TYR A 146 2.40 -9.86 0.74
C TYR A 146 1.70 -11.19 1.05
N ALA A 147 2.23 -11.99 1.96
CA ALA A 147 1.59 -13.24 2.39
C ALA A 147 0.24 -12.98 3.09
N VAL A 148 0.22 -12.03 4.03
CA VAL A 148 -1.01 -11.59 4.72
C VAL A 148 -2.00 -11.01 3.71
N ASN A 149 -1.55 -10.17 2.78
CA ASN A 149 -2.42 -9.61 1.74
C ASN A 149 -3.08 -10.70 0.90
N TYR A 150 -2.31 -11.68 0.44
CA TYR A 150 -2.86 -12.76 -0.37
C TYR A 150 -3.86 -13.60 0.43
N LEU A 151 -3.58 -13.89 1.70
CA LEU A 151 -4.51 -14.59 2.58
C LEU A 151 -5.82 -13.81 2.75
N LEU A 152 -5.74 -12.52 3.05
CA LEU A 152 -6.91 -11.66 3.23
C LEU A 152 -7.71 -11.51 1.94
N PHE A 153 -7.03 -11.39 0.79
CA PHE A 153 -7.66 -11.42 -0.52
C PHE A 153 -8.45 -12.70 -0.72
N ARG A 154 -7.87 -13.86 -0.40
CA ARG A 154 -8.54 -15.16 -0.53
C ARG A 154 -9.75 -15.32 0.39
N ILE A 155 -9.71 -14.73 1.59
CA ILE A 155 -10.79 -14.83 2.57
C ILE A 155 -11.93 -13.86 2.26
N PHE A 156 -11.64 -12.63 1.85
CA PHE A 156 -12.64 -11.57 1.83
C PHE A 156 -13.20 -11.20 0.47
N TYR A 157 -12.53 -11.53 -0.64
CA TYR A 157 -12.97 -11.07 -1.97
C TYR A 157 -13.81 -12.12 -2.70
N ASN A 158 -15.01 -11.72 -3.11
CA ASN A 158 -15.91 -12.49 -3.98
C ASN A 158 -16.25 -11.70 -5.25
N TYR A 159 -16.09 -12.34 -6.41
CA TYR A 159 -16.35 -11.72 -7.73
C TYR A 159 -17.57 -12.29 -8.45
N ASP A 160 -18.50 -12.96 -7.75
CA ASP A 160 -19.68 -13.60 -8.37
C ASP A 160 -20.56 -12.59 -9.13
N PHE A 161 -20.59 -11.33 -8.70
CA PHE A 161 -21.32 -10.26 -9.40
C PHE A 161 -20.76 -9.94 -10.81
N MET A 162 -19.55 -10.39 -11.12
CA MET A 162 -18.93 -10.22 -12.45
C MET A 162 -19.14 -11.44 -13.36
N GLN A 163 -19.88 -12.47 -12.93
CA GLN A 163 -20.17 -13.63 -13.77
C GLN A 163 -20.79 -13.20 -15.11
N GLY A 164 -20.24 -13.72 -16.22
CA GLY A 164 -20.63 -13.36 -17.58
C GLY A 164 -19.95 -12.12 -18.16
N ALA A 165 -19.21 -11.34 -17.36
CA ALA A 165 -18.41 -10.22 -17.87
C ALA A 165 -17.15 -10.72 -18.59
N PRO A 166 -16.70 -10.07 -19.70
CA PRO A 166 -15.49 -10.47 -20.43
C PRO A 166 -14.20 -10.44 -19.59
N VAL A 167 -14.18 -9.64 -18.52
CA VAL A 167 -13.03 -9.47 -17.62
C VAL A 167 -13.02 -10.47 -16.46
N TYR A 168 -14.09 -11.25 -16.30
CA TYR A 168 -14.23 -12.22 -15.22
C TYR A 168 -13.52 -13.52 -15.56
N VAL A 169 -12.71 -14.01 -14.62
CA VAL A 169 -11.95 -15.24 -14.77
C VAL A 169 -12.30 -16.16 -13.60
N PRO A 170 -13.13 -17.19 -13.81
CA PRO A 170 -13.62 -18.05 -12.72
C PRO A 170 -12.49 -18.68 -11.88
N ALA A 171 -11.39 -19.08 -12.53
CA ALA A 171 -10.25 -19.69 -11.83
C ALA A 171 -9.51 -18.74 -10.87
N LEU A 172 -9.74 -17.42 -10.99
CA LEU A 172 -9.13 -16.40 -10.14
C LEU A 172 -10.06 -15.90 -9.03
N ASP A 173 -11.34 -16.27 -9.04
CA ASP A 173 -12.28 -15.86 -7.99
C ASP A 173 -12.00 -16.64 -6.69
N PRO A 174 -11.74 -15.94 -5.57
CA PRO A 174 -11.60 -16.61 -4.28
C PRO A 174 -12.92 -17.09 -3.67
N HIS A 175 -14.07 -16.59 -4.14
CA HIS A 175 -15.39 -16.79 -3.53
C HIS A 175 -15.41 -16.48 -2.02
N GLY A 176 -14.77 -15.36 -1.65
CA GLY A 176 -14.65 -14.91 -0.27
C GLY A 176 -15.96 -14.42 0.35
N MET A 177 -15.84 -13.82 1.54
CA MET A 177 -16.99 -13.45 2.36
C MET A 177 -17.78 -12.22 1.86
N PHE A 178 -17.12 -11.30 1.15
CA PHE A 178 -17.70 -10.01 0.78
C PHE A 178 -17.56 -9.73 -0.71
N ASN A 179 -18.51 -8.96 -1.27
CA ASN A 179 -18.38 -8.44 -2.62
C ASN A 179 -17.04 -7.73 -2.80
N ALA A 180 -16.30 -8.04 -3.86
CA ALA A 180 -14.94 -7.54 -4.07
C ALA A 180 -14.84 -6.00 -4.14
N LEU A 181 -15.85 -5.31 -4.66
CA LEU A 181 -15.86 -3.83 -4.69
C LEU A 181 -16.09 -3.28 -3.29
N SER A 182 -17.06 -3.81 -2.55
CA SER A 182 -17.32 -3.43 -1.16
C SER A 182 -16.09 -3.66 -0.27
N ALA A 183 -15.44 -4.82 -0.42
CA ALA A 183 -14.19 -5.14 0.29
C ALA A 183 -13.11 -4.11 -0.05
N LEU A 184 -12.88 -3.84 -1.34
CA LEU A 184 -11.86 -2.87 -1.78
C LEU A 184 -12.10 -1.47 -1.21
N VAL A 185 -13.33 -0.97 -1.30
CA VAL A 185 -13.69 0.34 -0.74
C VAL A 185 -13.42 0.35 0.76
N PHE A 186 -13.87 -0.66 1.50
CA PHE A 186 -13.63 -0.76 2.94
C PHE A 186 -12.13 -0.75 3.30
N TYR A 187 -11.28 -1.50 2.57
CA TYR A 187 -9.82 -1.50 2.79
C TYR A 187 -9.22 -0.09 2.63
N VAL A 188 -9.61 0.63 1.57
CA VAL A 188 -9.11 1.98 1.31
C VAL A 188 -9.64 2.97 2.35
N THR A 189 -10.90 2.84 2.78
CA THR A 189 -11.47 3.69 3.83
C THR A 189 -10.82 3.42 5.19
N ALA A 190 -10.50 2.17 5.52
CA ALA A 190 -9.76 1.83 6.74
C ALA A 190 -8.33 2.42 6.71
N LEU A 191 -7.67 2.46 5.54
CA LEU A 191 -6.39 3.17 5.37
C LEU A 191 -6.54 4.66 5.66
N ALA A 192 -7.63 5.29 5.22
CA ALA A 192 -7.91 6.69 5.57
C ALA A 192 -8.10 6.86 7.09
N GLY A 193 -8.79 5.94 7.76
CA GLY A 193 -8.91 5.91 9.23
C GLY A 193 -7.55 5.79 9.94
N MET A 194 -6.63 5.00 9.41
CA MET A 194 -5.24 4.95 9.90
C MET A 194 -4.56 6.33 9.79
N PHE A 195 -4.59 6.96 8.61
CA PHE A 195 -3.97 8.27 8.44
C PHE A 195 -4.67 9.37 9.24
N LEU A 196 -5.98 9.28 9.47
CA LEU A 196 -6.71 10.22 10.32
C LEU A 196 -6.14 10.22 11.75
N MET A 197 -5.90 9.05 12.33
CA MET A 197 -5.28 8.93 13.65
C MET A 197 -3.88 9.55 13.69
N LEU A 198 -3.10 9.47 12.61
CA LEU A 198 -1.79 10.12 12.52
C LEU A 198 -1.88 11.65 12.55
N HIS A 199 -2.93 12.24 11.97
CA HIS A 199 -3.14 13.70 12.03
C HIS A 199 -3.44 14.21 13.44
N PHE A 200 -3.89 13.32 14.33
CA PHE A 200 -4.09 13.59 15.75
C PHE A 200 -2.94 13.08 16.61
N ASP A 201 -1.77 12.78 16.04
CA ASP A 201 -0.60 12.22 16.73
C ASP A 201 -0.95 10.97 17.58
N LEU A 202 -1.85 10.13 17.07
CA LEU A 202 -2.40 8.95 17.74
C LEU A 202 -3.16 9.25 19.04
N TRP A 203 -3.56 10.49 19.29
CA TRP A 203 -4.47 10.81 20.38
C TRP A 203 -5.81 10.06 20.19
N PRO A 204 -6.41 9.49 21.26
CA PRO A 204 -5.99 9.55 22.67
C PRO A 204 -5.06 8.42 23.13
N LEU A 205 -4.59 7.55 22.23
CA LEU A 205 -3.75 6.39 22.58
C LEU A 205 -2.46 6.79 23.29
N THR A 206 -1.91 7.96 22.95
CA THR A 206 -0.73 8.55 23.57
C THR A 206 -0.89 8.85 25.07
N LYS A 207 -2.12 8.89 25.60
CA LYS A 207 -2.36 9.03 27.04
C LYS A 207 -1.97 7.80 27.86
N SER A 208 -1.79 6.64 27.22
CA SER A 208 -1.48 5.38 27.90
C SER A 208 -0.17 4.76 27.39
N ALA A 209 0.86 4.76 28.23
CA ALA A 209 2.15 4.16 27.89
C ALA A 209 2.08 2.64 27.69
N SER A 210 1.09 1.95 28.28
CA SER A 210 0.91 0.51 28.07
C SER A 210 0.32 0.21 26.69
N VAL A 211 -0.56 1.08 26.18
CA VAL A 211 -1.13 0.95 24.83
C VAL A 211 -0.11 1.28 23.76
N MET A 212 0.78 2.25 24.00
CA MET A 212 1.79 2.71 23.04
C MET A 212 2.94 1.72 22.77
N ARG A 213 2.83 0.46 23.20
CA ARG A 213 3.85 -0.58 22.98
C ARG A 213 3.32 -1.66 22.05
N GLN A 214 4.16 -2.16 21.14
CA GLN A 214 3.82 -3.33 20.34
C GLN A 214 3.81 -4.59 21.21
N PRO A 215 2.90 -5.55 20.96
CA PRO A 215 1.89 -5.59 19.88
C PRO A 215 0.58 -4.83 20.19
N VAL A 216 0.41 -4.32 21.42
CA VAL A 216 -0.85 -3.70 21.87
C VAL A 216 -1.23 -2.50 21.00
N LEU A 217 -0.27 -1.64 20.67
CA LEU A 217 -0.50 -0.47 19.81
C LEU A 217 -1.05 -0.90 18.44
N GLY A 218 -0.40 -1.86 17.78
CA GLY A 218 -0.82 -2.37 16.48
C GLY A 218 -2.24 -2.93 16.52
N ILE A 219 -2.58 -3.70 17.55
CA ILE A 219 -3.92 -4.27 17.72
C ILE A 219 -4.97 -3.17 17.93
N VAL A 220 -4.78 -2.31 18.93
CA VAL A 220 -5.76 -1.26 19.28
C VAL A 220 -5.96 -0.31 18.12
N TRP A 221 -4.88 0.11 17.47
CA TRP A 221 -4.97 1.00 16.32
C TRP A 221 -5.63 0.30 15.12
N THR A 222 -5.37 -0.99 14.90
CA THR A 222 -6.07 -1.78 13.85
C THR A 222 -7.58 -1.75 14.09
N VAL A 223 -8.02 -2.04 15.32
CA VAL A 223 -9.45 -2.00 15.66
C VAL A 223 -10.04 -0.62 15.41
N ILE A 224 -9.38 0.46 15.84
CA ILE A 224 -9.87 1.83 15.62
C ILE A 224 -9.95 2.17 14.14
N ALA A 225 -8.93 1.85 13.35
CA ALA A 225 -8.93 2.12 11.91
C ALA A 225 -10.04 1.36 11.18
N LEU A 226 -10.30 0.11 11.58
CA LEU A 226 -11.42 -0.68 11.04
C LEU A 226 -12.78 -0.12 11.46
N LEU A 227 -12.93 0.34 12.71
CA LEU A 227 -14.18 0.97 13.19
C LEU A 227 -14.46 2.29 12.47
N LEU A 228 -13.46 3.16 12.35
CA LEU A 228 -13.58 4.43 11.61
C LEU A 228 -13.85 4.16 10.12
N GLY A 229 -13.11 3.22 9.52
CA GLY A 229 -13.31 2.79 8.15
C GLY A 229 -14.70 2.22 7.91
N GLY A 230 -15.20 1.37 8.82
CA GLY A 230 -16.53 0.78 8.76
C GLY A 230 -17.65 1.79 8.93
N ALA A 231 -17.51 2.73 9.87
CA ALA A 231 -18.47 3.81 10.06
C ALA A 231 -18.55 4.70 8.79
N ALA A 232 -17.39 5.11 8.25
CA ALA A 232 -17.34 5.91 7.04
C ALA A 232 -17.87 5.16 5.80
N TYR A 233 -17.53 3.88 5.65
CA TYR A 233 -18.06 3.01 4.60
C TYR A 233 -19.59 2.91 4.68
N TYR A 234 -20.12 2.61 5.88
CA TYR A 234 -21.55 2.48 6.09
C TYR A 234 -22.30 3.77 5.77
N LEU A 235 -21.79 4.92 6.24
CA LEU A 235 -22.39 6.21 5.93
C LEU A 235 -22.35 6.51 4.43
N GLY A 236 -21.19 6.32 3.79
CA GLY A 236 -21.02 6.63 2.37
C GLY A 236 -21.82 5.73 1.44
N VAL A 237 -21.84 4.42 1.70
CA VAL A 237 -22.43 3.42 0.80
C VAL A 237 -23.90 3.14 1.14
N ASN A 238 -24.23 3.00 2.42
CA ASN A 238 -25.56 2.54 2.84
C ASN A 238 -26.53 3.68 3.17
N VAL A 239 -26.03 4.85 3.58
CA VAL A 239 -26.89 5.99 3.97
C VAL A 239 -26.95 7.04 2.86
N LEU A 240 -25.80 7.45 2.31
CA LEU A 240 -25.71 8.52 1.32
C LEU A 240 -25.73 8.03 -0.13
N GLY A 241 -25.41 6.76 -0.37
CA GLY A 241 -25.26 6.15 -1.70
C GLY A 241 -26.57 5.74 -2.38
N THR A 242 -27.70 6.33 -1.98
CA THR A 242 -29.02 6.13 -2.61
C THR A 242 -29.11 6.76 -3.99
#